data_AF-A0A9D1MFZ5-F1
#
_entry.id   AF-A0A9D1MFZ5-F1
#
_cell.length_a   1.000
_cell.length_b   1.000
_cell.length_c   1.000
_cell.angle_alpha   90.00
_cell.angle_beta   90.00
_cell.angle_gamma   90.00
#
_symmetry.space_group_name_H-M   'P 1'
#
loop_
_entity.id
_entity.type
_entity.pdbx_description
1 polymer ?
#
loop_
_entity_poly.entity_id
_entity_poly.type
_entity_poly.pdbx_seq_one_letter_code
_entity_poly.pdbx_strand_id
1 'polypeptide(L)'
;MKMLTEKLQENISFIKDALPAEDIIVYRFRTQSGTECAAVYADGLVDKAVLGDLAARPLIERLAFEDGRTSKDDVQEEKAEGGAGERQSGEAGAEKVKETLLFPEIKEETQPKTLFQEVLDGNCLFLVDGIAKGFIVGAKKPPVRAVAEPPTDVAVKGPREGFIEDIKTNMALLRKRLKTPDLRFEMSKVGRRSETNVAVCWLEGISDSKIKDEIVRRIREIDIDYIPDSSYIADFLVPRKHSFFRQIGTTEKPDVFAAKLAEGRIGIFVDGSPIALTAPFIFLEDFQSGEDYYVSPFMATILRAIRFVAVFISLLLPAFYVSSQLFKMQLIPLGLTLTIASSIQGLPLSPSLEMFLVLLVLEVLKEASIRMPKYVGMALSVVGALVLGEASVSAGFVSTPAIIIVAFSGICLYTVPNFIEAGSILRWLFLLVAGSIGPFGIVLLGAFLLYYLLSADAFGMPLLAPFTPLVPHDLKDALVKYNMQSLKERPALFRSPNRVRLRSSDFSSDTPSDSPKNRAAEGQTQPCDAAAKETGETGDGEPGKGETPKRHAMNGNRKNDSPKKAKNQEQGGTRT
;
A
#
# COMPACT_ATOMS: atom_id res chain seq x y z
N MET A 1 -33.61 0.52 8.50
CA MET A 1 -33.23 1.07 7.17
C MET A 1 -34.50 1.32 6.35
N LYS A 2 -34.60 2.46 5.65
CA LYS A 2 -35.79 2.88 4.88
C LYS A 2 -35.86 2.09 3.57
N MET A 3 -37.00 1.46 3.26
CA MET A 3 -37.23 0.79 1.96
C MET A 3 -37.32 1.82 0.83
N LEU A 4 -37.13 1.39 -0.42
CA LEU A 4 -37.42 2.24 -1.58
C LEU A 4 -38.88 2.71 -1.54
N THR A 5 -39.06 3.98 -1.90
CA THR A 5 -40.38 4.62 -2.01
C THR A 5 -40.80 4.72 -3.47
N GLU A 6 -42.06 5.03 -3.74
CA GLU A 6 -42.53 5.24 -5.12
C GLU A 6 -42.01 6.55 -5.73
N LYS A 7 -41.55 7.50 -4.91
CA LYS A 7 -41.03 8.78 -5.37
C LYS A 7 -39.56 8.69 -5.73
N LEU A 8 -39.25 8.95 -7.00
CA LEU A 8 -37.88 8.91 -7.51
C LEU A 8 -36.94 9.87 -6.77
N GLN A 9 -37.41 11.09 -6.49
CA GLN A 9 -36.57 12.13 -5.88
C GLN A 9 -36.10 11.75 -4.47
N GLU A 10 -36.97 11.12 -3.66
CA GLU A 10 -36.64 10.65 -2.31
C GLU A 10 -35.60 9.51 -2.36
N ASN A 11 -35.76 8.59 -3.32
CA ASN A 11 -34.83 7.49 -3.53
C ASN A 11 -33.45 7.98 -3.97
N ILE A 12 -33.37 8.98 -4.87
CA ILE A 12 -32.09 9.54 -5.31
C ILE A 12 -31.35 10.24 -4.16
N SER A 13 -32.06 11.05 -3.35
CA SER A 13 -31.43 11.67 -2.17
C SER A 13 -30.91 10.61 -1.20
N PHE A 14 -31.71 9.57 -0.96
CA PHE A 14 -31.33 8.48 -0.07
C PHE A 14 -30.10 7.71 -0.58
N ILE A 15 -30.01 7.47 -1.88
CA ILE A 15 -28.84 6.82 -2.49
C ILE A 15 -27.61 7.71 -2.40
N LYS A 16 -27.73 9.02 -2.67
CA LYS A 16 -26.59 9.95 -2.53
C LYS A 16 -26.11 10.08 -1.08
N ASP A 17 -27.00 10.01 -0.11
CA ASP A 17 -26.63 10.05 1.32
C ASP A 17 -25.91 8.76 1.74
N ALA A 18 -26.32 7.60 1.19
CA ALA A 18 -25.68 6.31 1.47
C ALA A 18 -24.36 6.12 0.69
N LEU A 19 -24.30 6.65 -0.54
CA LEU A 19 -23.17 6.62 -1.45
C LEU A 19 -22.68 8.04 -1.83
N PRO A 20 -22.10 8.82 -0.89
CA PRO A 20 -21.63 10.19 -1.13
C PRO A 20 -20.44 10.36 -2.09
N ALA A 21 -19.84 9.27 -2.57
CA ALA A 21 -18.58 9.35 -3.29
C ALA A 21 -18.77 10.01 -4.68
N GLU A 22 -17.86 10.91 -5.07
CA GLU A 22 -17.99 11.70 -6.31
C GLU A 22 -17.94 10.87 -7.60
N ASP A 23 -17.38 9.66 -7.54
CA ASP A 23 -17.34 8.70 -8.63
C ASP A 23 -18.70 8.05 -8.92
N ILE A 24 -19.70 8.21 -8.04
CA ILE A 24 -21.03 7.62 -8.21
C ILE A 24 -21.95 8.61 -8.91
N ILE A 25 -22.23 8.32 -10.18
CA ILE A 25 -23.01 9.18 -11.07
C ILE A 25 -24.48 8.80 -10.99
N VAL A 26 -25.33 9.82 -10.86
CA VAL A 26 -26.79 9.72 -11.02
C VAL A 26 -27.19 10.43 -12.30
N TYR A 27 -27.52 9.66 -13.34
CA TYR A 27 -27.99 10.17 -14.62
C TYR A 27 -29.52 10.15 -14.68
N ARG A 28 -30.14 11.32 -14.78
CA ARG A 28 -31.60 11.48 -14.85
C ARG A 28 -32.05 11.69 -16.28
N PHE A 29 -33.14 11.05 -16.68
CA PHE A 29 -33.75 11.21 -17.98
C PHE A 29 -35.27 11.05 -17.89
N ARG A 30 -35.99 11.57 -18.88
CA ARG A 30 -37.46 11.49 -18.94
C ARG A 30 -37.89 10.67 -20.14
N THR A 31 -38.91 9.84 -19.96
CA THR A 31 -39.51 9.05 -21.04
C THR A 31 -40.41 9.92 -21.92
N GLN A 32 -40.78 9.44 -23.11
CA GLN A 32 -41.75 10.12 -23.96
C GLN A 32 -43.13 10.27 -23.32
N SER A 33 -43.48 9.36 -22.41
CA SER A 33 -44.70 9.40 -21.59
C SER A 33 -44.65 10.40 -20.43
N GLY A 34 -43.51 11.05 -20.18
CA GLY A 34 -43.36 12.05 -19.13
C GLY A 34 -42.89 11.50 -17.78
N THR A 35 -42.76 10.18 -17.63
CA THR A 35 -42.21 9.54 -16.42
C THR A 35 -40.72 9.85 -16.26
N GLU A 36 -40.31 10.20 -15.05
CA GLU A 36 -38.89 10.41 -14.74
C GLU A 36 -38.20 9.10 -14.38
N CYS A 37 -36.98 8.92 -14.88
CA CYS A 37 -36.13 7.77 -14.63
C CYS A 37 -34.73 8.24 -14.19
N ALA A 38 -34.05 7.42 -13.40
CA ALA A 38 -32.65 7.65 -13.05
C ALA A 38 -31.83 6.37 -13.15
N ALA A 39 -30.63 6.49 -13.71
CA ALA A 39 -29.59 5.47 -13.71
C ALA A 39 -28.51 5.87 -12.69
N VAL A 40 -28.16 4.95 -11.78
CA VAL A 40 -27.10 5.12 -10.78
C VAL A 40 -26.01 4.10 -11.03
N TYR A 41 -24.78 4.56 -11.19
CA TYR A 41 -23.62 3.68 -11.44
C TYR A 41 -22.31 4.33 -10.97
N ALA A 42 -21.29 3.50 -10.71
CA ALA A 42 -19.93 3.96 -10.45
C ALA A 42 -19.19 4.24 -11.77
N ASP A 43 -18.59 5.43 -11.90
CA ASP A 43 -17.86 5.84 -13.09
C ASP A 43 -16.62 4.95 -13.31
N GLY A 44 -16.33 4.64 -14.58
CA GLY A 44 -15.21 3.77 -14.96
C GLY A 44 -15.39 2.27 -14.71
N LEU A 45 -16.46 1.83 -14.04
CA LEU A 45 -16.80 0.40 -13.90
C LEU A 45 -17.92 -0.08 -14.85
N VAL A 46 -18.67 0.86 -15.45
CA VAL A 46 -19.83 0.59 -16.31
C VAL A 46 -19.57 1.02 -17.75
N ASP A 47 -20.01 0.21 -18.73
CA ASP A 47 -20.02 0.62 -20.13
C ASP A 47 -21.18 1.58 -20.40
N LYS A 48 -20.84 2.88 -20.50
CA LYS A 48 -21.81 3.96 -20.76
C LYS A 48 -22.52 3.81 -22.10
N ALA A 49 -21.86 3.25 -23.12
CA ALA A 49 -22.47 3.08 -24.44
C ALA A 49 -23.53 1.98 -24.41
N VAL A 50 -23.19 0.83 -23.81
CA VAL A 50 -24.12 -0.29 -23.65
C VAL A 50 -25.30 0.11 -22.75
N LEU A 51 -25.05 0.87 -21.68
CA LEU A 51 -26.09 1.41 -20.82
C LEU A 51 -27.06 2.34 -21.57
N GLY A 52 -26.50 3.20 -22.43
CA GLY A 52 -27.28 4.12 -23.26
C GLY A 52 -28.15 3.39 -24.27
N ASP A 53 -27.57 2.43 -24.99
CA ASP A 53 -28.22 1.76 -26.12
C ASP A 53 -29.22 0.67 -25.71
N LEU A 54 -28.92 -0.10 -24.66
CA LEU A 54 -29.72 -1.26 -24.28
C LEU A 54 -30.68 -0.99 -23.11
N ALA A 55 -30.50 0.12 -22.38
CA ALA A 55 -31.42 0.49 -21.29
C ALA A 55 -32.03 1.89 -21.48
N ALA A 56 -31.22 2.94 -21.53
CA ALA A 56 -31.76 4.31 -21.51
C ALA A 56 -32.62 4.63 -22.74
N ARG A 57 -32.14 4.34 -23.96
CA ARG A 57 -32.89 4.56 -25.21
C ARG A 57 -34.20 3.77 -25.28
N PRO A 58 -34.22 2.44 -25.03
CA PRO A 58 -35.46 1.67 -24.99
C PRO A 58 -36.46 2.22 -23.98
N LEU A 59 -36.00 2.60 -22.77
CA LEU A 59 -36.88 3.20 -21.76
C LEU A 59 -37.44 4.55 -22.21
N ILE A 60 -36.66 5.37 -22.90
CA ILE A 60 -37.13 6.67 -23.40
C ILE A 60 -38.22 6.48 -24.48
N GLU A 61 -38.01 5.56 -25.41
CA GLU A 61 -38.83 5.39 -26.61
C GLU A 61 -40.05 4.48 -26.42
N ARG A 62 -39.93 3.44 -25.60
CA ARG A 62 -40.94 2.36 -25.53
C ARG A 62 -41.68 2.30 -24.20
N LEU A 63 -41.18 2.98 -23.16
CA LEU A 63 -41.86 3.01 -21.87
C LEU A 63 -42.99 4.06 -21.90
N ALA A 64 -44.19 3.60 -22.18
CA ALA A 64 -45.42 4.37 -21.99
C ALA A 64 -46.24 3.73 -20.88
N PHE A 65 -46.41 4.43 -19.75
CA PHE A 65 -47.48 4.08 -18.83
C PHE A 65 -48.78 4.60 -19.45
N GLU A 66 -49.83 3.78 -19.49
CA GLU A 66 -51.17 4.29 -19.82
C GLU A 66 -51.61 5.15 -18.65
N ASP A 67 -51.34 6.44 -18.73
CA ASP A 67 -51.92 7.41 -17.81
C ASP A 67 -53.43 7.41 -18.03
N GLY A 68 -54.16 6.84 -17.06
CA GLY A 68 -55.61 6.99 -16.92
C GLY A 68 -56.02 8.42 -16.56
N ARG A 69 -55.50 9.42 -17.28
CA ARG A 69 -55.79 10.85 -17.11
C ARG A 69 -55.86 11.57 -18.45
N THR A 70 -56.93 11.31 -19.20
CA THR A 70 -57.70 12.23 -20.11
C THR A 70 -58.69 11.36 -20.89
N SER A 71 -59.98 11.63 -21.05
CA SER A 71 -60.73 12.90 -21.07
C SER A 71 -61.99 12.83 -20.19
N LYS A 72 -62.38 14.00 -19.63
CA LYS A 72 -63.78 14.24 -19.30
C LYS A 72 -64.59 14.21 -20.60
N ASP A 73 -65.82 13.72 -20.49
CA ASP A 73 -66.84 13.57 -21.54
C ASP A 73 -66.86 12.14 -22.12
N ASP A 74 -67.41 11.20 -21.34
CA ASP A 74 -68.65 10.52 -21.69
C ASP A 74 -68.99 9.36 -20.72
N VAL A 75 -70.25 9.41 -20.24
CA VAL A 75 -71.09 8.37 -19.63
C VAL A 75 -70.90 7.99 -18.13
N GLN A 76 -72.06 8.11 -17.48
CA GLN A 76 -72.48 7.75 -16.13
C GLN A 76 -72.24 6.29 -15.71
N GLU A 77 -72.17 6.14 -14.37
CA GLU A 77 -72.57 4.99 -13.56
C GLU A 77 -71.76 3.69 -13.68
N GLU A 78 -70.84 3.50 -12.74
CA GLU A 78 -71.02 2.49 -11.69
C GLU A 78 -70.08 2.78 -10.50
N LYS A 79 -70.67 3.05 -9.33
CA LYS A 79 -69.99 3.06 -8.03
C LYS A 79 -70.49 1.84 -7.26
N ALA A 80 -69.63 0.87 -7.00
CA ALA A 80 -69.55 0.17 -5.72
C ALA A 80 -68.33 -0.77 -5.72
N GLU A 81 -67.73 -0.91 -4.54
CA GLU A 81 -66.66 -1.87 -4.18
C GLU A 81 -65.26 -1.49 -4.68
N GLY A 82 -64.23 -1.25 -3.86
CA GLY A 82 -63.99 -1.63 -2.48
C GLY A 82 -62.54 -2.11 -2.38
N GLY A 83 -61.61 -1.19 -2.11
CA GLY A 83 -60.29 -1.45 -1.51
C GLY A 83 -59.47 -2.66 -1.99
N ALA A 84 -58.93 -2.64 -3.22
CA ALA A 84 -57.87 -3.58 -3.64
C ALA A 84 -56.96 -3.07 -4.80
N GLY A 85 -57.08 -1.80 -5.23
CA GLY A 85 -56.53 -1.33 -6.51
C GLY A 85 -55.08 -0.80 -6.50
N GLU A 86 -54.52 -0.40 -5.36
CA GLU A 86 -53.21 0.30 -5.36
C GLU A 86 -52.00 -0.63 -5.52
N ARG A 87 -52.10 -1.92 -5.18
CA ARG A 87 -50.98 -2.87 -5.31
C ARG A 87 -50.80 -3.44 -6.72
N GLN A 88 -51.85 -3.46 -7.54
CA GLN A 88 -51.79 -4.03 -8.90
C GLN A 88 -51.13 -3.09 -9.92
N SER A 89 -51.21 -1.77 -9.72
CA SER A 89 -50.65 -0.78 -10.65
C SER A 89 -49.11 -0.77 -10.66
N GLY A 90 -48.47 -1.03 -9.51
CA GLY A 90 -47.00 -1.05 -9.40
C GLY A 90 -46.35 -2.31 -9.96
N GLU A 91 -47.04 -3.47 -9.90
CA GLU A 91 -46.52 -4.75 -10.41
C GLU A 91 -46.57 -4.82 -11.94
N ALA A 92 -47.70 -4.41 -12.55
CA ALA A 92 -47.82 -4.33 -14.00
C ALA A 92 -46.82 -3.31 -14.60
N GLY A 93 -46.56 -2.22 -13.88
CA GLY A 93 -45.55 -1.24 -14.26
C GLY A 93 -44.12 -1.79 -14.23
N ALA A 94 -43.82 -2.65 -13.26
CA ALA A 94 -42.49 -3.26 -13.12
C ALA A 94 -42.20 -4.29 -14.23
N GLU A 95 -43.18 -5.11 -14.60
CA GLU A 95 -43.02 -6.07 -15.71
C GLU A 95 -42.80 -5.34 -17.04
N LYS A 96 -43.53 -4.25 -17.29
CA LYS A 96 -43.37 -3.44 -18.51
C LYS A 96 -41.96 -2.82 -18.63
N VAL A 97 -41.38 -2.38 -17.51
CA VAL A 97 -39.99 -1.88 -17.48
C VAL A 97 -39.01 -2.99 -17.84
N LYS A 98 -39.21 -4.20 -17.33
CA LYS A 98 -38.35 -5.36 -17.59
C LYS A 98 -38.38 -5.80 -19.05
N GLU A 99 -39.55 -5.83 -19.67
CA GLU A 99 -39.69 -6.15 -21.11
C GLU A 99 -39.08 -5.08 -22.01
N THR A 100 -39.07 -3.82 -21.55
CA THR A 100 -38.51 -2.70 -22.31
C THR A 100 -36.98 -2.70 -22.28
N LEU A 101 -36.37 -3.16 -21.18
CA LEU A 101 -34.92 -3.28 -21.04
C LEU A 101 -34.38 -4.41 -21.92
N LEU A 102 -33.44 -4.10 -22.82
CA LEU A 102 -32.85 -5.06 -23.75
C LEU A 102 -31.61 -5.75 -23.17
N PHE A 103 -31.66 -6.10 -21.88
CA PHE A 103 -30.55 -6.78 -21.19
C PHE A 103 -30.91 -8.24 -20.87
N PRO A 104 -29.96 -9.18 -21.06
CA PRO A 104 -30.20 -10.60 -20.80
C PRO A 104 -30.34 -10.92 -19.29
N GLU A 105 -29.67 -10.15 -18.43
CA GLU A 105 -29.71 -10.31 -16.99
C GLU A 105 -30.24 -9.05 -16.31
N ILE A 106 -31.48 -9.11 -15.82
CA ILE A 106 -32.14 -8.06 -15.05
C ILE A 106 -32.51 -8.65 -13.70
N LYS A 107 -32.08 -8.01 -12.61
CA LYS A 107 -32.52 -8.36 -11.25
C LYS A 107 -33.40 -7.24 -10.70
N GLU A 108 -34.50 -7.61 -10.06
CA GLU A 108 -35.34 -6.69 -9.31
C GLU A 108 -34.99 -6.77 -7.84
N GLU A 109 -34.73 -5.63 -7.21
CA GLU A 109 -34.46 -5.58 -5.79
C GLU A 109 -35.16 -4.42 -5.10
N THR A 110 -35.62 -4.69 -3.88
CA THR A 110 -36.27 -3.68 -3.00
C THR A 110 -35.38 -3.29 -1.83
N GLN A 111 -34.43 -4.16 -1.46
CA GLN A 111 -33.58 -3.96 -0.30
C GLN A 111 -32.42 -3.01 -0.63
N PRO A 112 -32.30 -1.86 0.06
CA PRO A 112 -31.24 -0.87 -0.21
C PRO A 112 -29.82 -1.42 -0.10
N LYS A 113 -29.56 -2.31 0.87
CA LYS A 113 -28.22 -2.87 1.08
C LYS A 113 -27.73 -3.62 -0.16
N THR A 114 -28.59 -4.47 -0.73
CA THR A 114 -28.31 -5.24 -1.93
C THR A 114 -28.14 -4.31 -3.12
N LEU A 115 -28.99 -3.28 -3.25
CA LEU A 115 -28.87 -2.27 -4.30
C LEU A 115 -27.53 -1.53 -4.26
N PHE A 116 -27.09 -1.09 -3.07
CA PHE A 116 -25.79 -0.41 -2.92
C PHE A 116 -24.62 -1.33 -3.24
N GLN A 117 -24.67 -2.59 -2.79
CA GLN A 117 -23.64 -3.58 -3.11
C GLN A 117 -23.54 -3.83 -4.61
N GLU A 118 -24.68 -3.95 -5.30
CA GLU A 118 -24.72 -4.19 -6.74
C GLU A 118 -24.16 -2.99 -7.53
N VAL A 119 -24.47 -1.75 -7.11
CA VAL A 119 -23.85 -0.54 -7.70
C VAL A 119 -22.34 -0.52 -7.48
N LEU A 120 -21.88 -0.84 -6.26
CA LEU A 120 -20.45 -0.91 -5.91
C LEU A 120 -19.73 -2.07 -6.62
N ASP A 121 -20.46 -3.12 -6.98
CA ASP A 121 -20.00 -4.25 -7.79
C ASP A 121 -19.88 -3.91 -9.28
N GLY A 122 -20.22 -2.68 -9.67
CA GLY A 122 -20.15 -2.17 -11.04
C GLY A 122 -21.40 -2.45 -11.87
N ASN A 123 -22.51 -2.85 -11.27
CA ASN A 123 -23.79 -2.88 -11.99
C ASN A 123 -24.45 -1.50 -12.02
N CYS A 124 -25.36 -1.29 -12.98
CA CYS A 124 -26.16 -0.08 -13.01
C CYS A 124 -27.52 -0.32 -12.36
N LEU A 125 -27.94 0.58 -11.49
CA LEU A 125 -29.27 0.61 -10.90
C LEU A 125 -30.16 1.59 -11.64
N PHE A 126 -31.29 1.13 -12.15
CA PHE A 126 -32.36 1.95 -12.69
C PHE A 126 -33.50 2.11 -11.70
N LEU A 127 -33.96 3.34 -11.58
CA LEU A 127 -35.12 3.74 -10.78
C LEU A 127 -36.11 4.44 -11.71
N VAL A 128 -37.39 4.12 -11.55
CA VAL A 128 -38.49 4.70 -12.34
C VAL A 128 -39.47 5.32 -11.35
N ASP A 129 -39.92 6.53 -11.64
CA ASP A 129 -40.90 7.23 -10.80
C ASP A 129 -42.24 6.48 -10.80
N GLY A 130 -42.83 6.32 -9.62
CA GLY A 130 -44.05 5.53 -9.39
C GLY A 130 -43.80 4.05 -9.08
N ILE A 131 -42.55 3.55 -9.12
CA ILE A 131 -42.22 2.14 -8.82
C ILE A 131 -41.28 2.04 -7.62
N ALA A 132 -41.71 1.33 -6.57
CA ALA A 132 -40.92 1.11 -5.34
C ALA A 132 -39.86 -0.02 -5.47
N LYS A 133 -39.43 -0.36 -6.68
CA LYS A 133 -38.44 -1.40 -7.00
C LYS A 133 -37.29 -0.81 -7.81
N GLY A 134 -36.08 -1.28 -7.55
CA GLY A 134 -34.89 -0.98 -8.35
C GLY A 134 -34.59 -2.09 -9.35
N PHE A 135 -34.23 -1.71 -10.57
CA PHE A 135 -33.83 -2.66 -11.62
C PHE A 135 -32.31 -2.64 -11.79
N ILE A 136 -31.65 -3.74 -11.49
CA ILE A 136 -30.20 -3.89 -11.61
C ILE A 136 -29.90 -4.50 -12.97
N VAL A 137 -28.98 -3.86 -13.69
CA VAL A 137 -28.57 -4.23 -15.04
C VAL A 137 -27.06 -4.50 -15.09
N GLY A 138 -26.72 -5.65 -15.68
CA GLY A 138 -25.35 -6.14 -15.85
C GLY A 138 -24.53 -5.43 -16.92
N ALA A 139 -24.28 -4.13 -16.78
CA ALA A 139 -23.48 -3.33 -17.72
C ALA A 139 -21.99 -3.20 -17.32
N LYS A 140 -21.42 -4.23 -16.69
CA LYS A 140 -20.04 -4.21 -16.16
C LYS A 140 -19.02 -4.13 -17.27
N LYS A 141 -18.15 -3.12 -17.20
CA LYS A 141 -16.92 -3.03 -17.99
C LYS A 141 -15.81 -2.49 -17.09
N PRO A 142 -15.25 -3.32 -16.21
CA PRO A 142 -14.06 -2.93 -15.47
C PRO A 142 -12.96 -2.55 -16.48
N PRO A 143 -12.06 -1.61 -16.12
CA PRO A 143 -10.96 -1.24 -17.01
C PRO A 143 -10.12 -2.48 -17.34
N VAL A 144 -10.14 -2.89 -18.61
CA VAL A 144 -9.30 -3.96 -19.17
C VAL A 144 -8.41 -3.33 -20.24
N ARG A 145 -7.28 -2.75 -19.84
CA ARG A 145 -6.13 -2.68 -20.76
C ARG A 145 -5.36 -4.00 -20.62
N ALA A 146 -4.57 -4.38 -21.63
CA ALA A 146 -3.56 -5.41 -21.47
C ALA A 146 -2.73 -5.02 -20.23
N VAL A 147 -2.90 -5.76 -19.14
CA VAL A 147 -2.29 -5.45 -17.84
C VAL A 147 -0.78 -5.57 -18.02
N ALA A 148 -0.13 -4.47 -18.37
CA ALA A 148 1.32 -4.40 -18.43
C ALA A 148 1.82 -4.38 -16.99
N GLU A 149 2.82 -5.20 -16.72
CA GLU A 149 3.44 -5.26 -15.40
C GLU A 149 4.05 -3.88 -15.07
N PRO A 150 3.82 -3.34 -13.85
CA PRO A 150 4.40 -2.06 -13.44
C PRO A 150 5.92 -2.12 -13.61
N PRO A 151 6.52 -1.20 -14.39
CA PRO A 151 7.94 -1.27 -14.71
C PRO A 151 8.83 -1.08 -13.49
N THR A 152 8.36 -0.38 -12.44
CA THR A 152 9.16 -0.10 -11.24
C THR A 152 8.92 -1.08 -10.10
N ASP A 153 7.83 -1.84 -10.10
CA ASP A 153 7.45 -2.76 -9.01
C ASP A 153 7.04 -4.14 -9.55
N VAL A 154 8.00 -4.82 -10.19
CA VAL A 154 7.84 -6.17 -10.75
C VAL A 154 7.55 -7.18 -9.63
N ALA A 155 6.49 -7.98 -9.78
CA ALA A 155 6.16 -9.04 -8.83
C ALA A 155 6.13 -10.43 -9.49
N VAL A 156 6.97 -11.32 -8.99
CA VAL A 156 6.95 -12.76 -9.25
C VAL A 156 5.66 -13.36 -8.68
N LYS A 157 5.20 -12.90 -7.50
CA LYS A 157 3.96 -13.37 -6.85
C LYS A 157 3.06 -12.21 -6.41
N GLY A 158 1.80 -12.27 -6.83
CA GLY A 158 0.79 -11.28 -6.51
C GLY A 158 0.11 -10.71 -7.77
N PRO A 159 -0.77 -9.71 -7.61
CA PRO A 159 -1.34 -8.96 -8.72
C PRO A 159 -0.24 -8.25 -9.52
N ARG A 160 -0.36 -8.27 -10.85
CA ARG A 160 0.50 -7.51 -11.77
C ARG A 160 -0.16 -6.27 -12.34
N GLU A 161 -1.33 -5.91 -11.80
CA GLU A 161 -2.03 -4.70 -12.19
C GLU A 161 -1.26 -3.48 -11.65
N GLY A 162 -0.99 -2.52 -12.54
CA GLY A 162 -0.45 -1.20 -12.20
C GLY A 162 -1.48 -0.10 -12.47
N PHE A 163 -1.33 1.03 -11.79
CA PHE A 163 -1.99 2.28 -12.14
C PHE A 163 -1.48 2.80 -13.50
N ILE A 164 -2.27 3.69 -14.10
CA ILE A 164 -1.97 4.33 -15.39
C ILE A 164 -2.08 5.84 -15.26
N GLU A 165 -1.86 6.58 -16.33
CA GLU A 165 -1.87 8.04 -16.32
C GLU A 165 -3.28 8.64 -16.17
N ASP A 166 -4.34 7.91 -16.55
CA ASP A 166 -5.72 8.38 -16.43
C ASP A 166 -6.29 8.22 -15.01
N ILE A 167 -6.62 9.34 -14.39
CA ILE A 167 -7.13 9.40 -13.01
C ILE A 167 -8.44 8.63 -12.82
N LYS A 168 -9.34 8.65 -13.80
CA LYS A 168 -10.65 7.97 -13.71
C LYS A 168 -10.47 6.46 -13.71
N THR A 169 -9.58 5.96 -14.56
CA THR A 169 -9.23 4.54 -14.56
C THR A 169 -8.58 4.12 -13.25
N ASN A 170 -7.69 4.94 -12.67
CA ASN A 170 -7.09 4.64 -11.37
C ASN A 170 -8.11 4.58 -10.23
N MET A 171 -9.07 5.52 -10.20
CA MET A 171 -10.19 5.50 -9.26
C MET A 171 -11.03 4.22 -9.43
N ALA A 172 -11.33 3.82 -10.67
CA ALA A 172 -12.05 2.59 -10.97
C ALA A 172 -11.28 1.32 -10.54
N LEU A 173 -9.95 1.30 -10.72
CA LEU A 173 -9.09 0.20 -10.24
C LEU A 173 -9.12 0.09 -8.71
N LEU A 174 -9.13 1.21 -8.00
CA LEU A 174 -9.30 1.23 -6.54
C LEU A 174 -10.70 0.74 -6.15
N ARG A 175 -11.74 1.24 -6.81
CA ARG A 175 -13.16 0.87 -6.59
C ARG A 175 -13.41 -0.62 -6.77
N LYS A 176 -12.80 -1.22 -7.80
CA LYS A 176 -12.82 -2.68 -8.08
C LYS A 176 -12.33 -3.50 -6.89
N ARG A 177 -11.39 -2.98 -6.11
CA ARG A 177 -10.81 -3.63 -4.93
C ARG A 177 -11.55 -3.27 -3.64
N LEU A 178 -11.92 -2.01 -3.46
CA LEU A 178 -12.61 -1.49 -2.27
C LEU A 178 -14.09 -1.18 -2.58
N LYS A 179 -14.91 -2.22 -2.48
CA LYS A 179 -16.36 -2.19 -2.72
C LYS A 179 -17.16 -1.78 -1.46
N THR A 180 -16.73 -0.70 -0.81
CA THR A 180 -17.37 -0.19 0.41
C THR A 180 -17.96 1.21 0.19
N PRO A 181 -19.19 1.51 0.67
CA PRO A 181 -19.74 2.86 0.62
C PRO A 181 -18.86 3.90 1.34
N ASP A 182 -17.95 3.47 2.21
CA ASP A 182 -17.07 4.32 3.00
C ASP A 182 -15.89 4.89 2.20
N LEU A 183 -15.59 4.36 1.01
CA LEU A 183 -14.56 4.94 0.15
C LEU A 183 -15.05 6.26 -0.42
N ARG A 184 -14.28 7.31 -0.16
CA ARG A 184 -14.55 8.68 -0.59
C ARG A 184 -13.46 9.14 -1.54
N PHE A 185 -13.87 9.98 -2.48
CA PHE A 185 -13.00 10.72 -3.38
C PHE A 185 -13.38 12.20 -3.29
N GLU A 186 -12.38 13.07 -3.22
CA GLU A 186 -12.52 14.52 -3.31
C GLU A 186 -11.64 15.00 -4.45
N MET A 187 -12.27 15.50 -5.51
CA MET A 187 -11.58 16.05 -6.67
C MET A 187 -11.24 17.52 -6.45
N SER A 188 -10.01 17.88 -6.77
CA SER A 188 -9.51 19.25 -6.76
C SER A 188 -8.74 19.54 -8.05
N LYS A 189 -8.75 20.81 -8.49
CA LYS A 189 -7.92 21.27 -9.60
C LYS A 189 -6.73 22.03 -9.05
N VAL A 190 -5.53 21.69 -9.51
CA VAL A 190 -4.28 22.28 -9.02
C VAL A 190 -3.42 22.73 -10.19
N GLY A 191 -2.79 23.90 -10.04
CA GLY A 191 -1.92 24.50 -11.04
C GLY A 191 -2.61 25.61 -11.85
N ARG A 192 -1.94 26.76 -12.00
CA ARG A 192 -2.50 27.98 -12.61
C ARG A 192 -2.83 27.83 -14.08
N ARG A 193 -2.02 27.09 -14.82
CA ARG A 193 -2.17 26.91 -16.28
C ARG A 193 -2.59 25.50 -16.64
N SER A 194 -2.12 24.50 -15.89
CA SER A 194 -2.45 23.11 -16.16
C SER A 194 -3.85 22.73 -15.71
N GLU A 195 -4.37 23.37 -14.65
CA GLU A 195 -5.62 22.96 -13.97
C GLU A 195 -5.72 21.43 -13.79
N THR A 196 -4.61 20.81 -13.38
CA THR A 196 -4.48 19.35 -13.30
C THR A 196 -5.44 18.81 -12.25
N ASN A 197 -6.18 17.75 -12.60
CA ASN A 197 -7.09 17.10 -11.65
C ASN A 197 -6.28 16.27 -10.63
N VAL A 198 -6.60 16.45 -9.36
CA VAL A 198 -6.00 15.73 -8.23
C VAL A 198 -7.14 15.15 -7.39
N ALA A 199 -7.14 13.84 -7.20
CA ALA A 199 -8.13 13.14 -6.40
C ALA A 199 -7.51 12.75 -5.05
N VAL A 200 -8.07 13.24 -3.96
CA VAL A 200 -7.76 12.74 -2.61
C VAL A 200 -8.76 11.65 -2.28
N CYS A 201 -8.28 10.49 -1.86
CA CYS A 201 -9.14 9.35 -1.52
C CYS A 201 -8.82 8.76 -0.16
N TRP A 202 -9.85 8.37 0.58
CA TRP A 202 -9.73 7.81 1.93
C TRP A 202 -10.91 6.90 2.24
N LEU A 203 -10.77 6.09 3.30
CA LEU A 203 -11.88 5.32 3.87
C LEU A 203 -12.44 6.07 5.08
N GLU A 204 -13.70 6.51 4.97
CA GLU A 204 -14.44 7.18 6.04
C GLU A 204 -14.60 6.23 7.25
N GLY A 205 -14.41 6.76 8.46
CA GLY A 205 -14.45 5.96 9.70
C GLY A 205 -13.21 5.07 9.96
N ILE A 206 -12.28 4.96 9.01
CA ILE A 206 -10.98 4.27 9.20
C ILE A 206 -9.83 5.27 9.22
N SER A 207 -9.84 6.27 8.35
CA SER A 207 -8.73 7.22 8.21
C SER A 207 -8.83 8.34 9.27
N ASP A 208 -7.69 8.89 9.71
CA ASP A 208 -7.68 10.04 10.62
C ASP A 208 -8.11 11.32 9.88
N SER A 209 -9.26 11.87 10.28
CA SER A 209 -9.80 13.13 9.75
C SER A 209 -8.81 14.30 9.80
N LYS A 210 -7.94 14.37 10.81
CA LYS A 210 -6.98 15.48 10.94
C LYS A 210 -5.94 15.48 9.83
N ILE A 211 -5.42 14.29 9.51
CA ILE A 211 -4.43 14.12 8.44
C ILE A 211 -5.08 14.41 7.09
N LYS A 212 -6.35 13.99 6.91
CA LYS A 212 -7.13 14.28 5.71
C LYS A 212 -7.26 15.78 5.48
N ASP A 213 -7.72 16.50 6.49
CA ASP A 213 -7.96 17.94 6.39
C ASP A 213 -6.64 18.69 6.16
N GLU A 214 -5.53 18.23 6.75
CA GLU A 214 -4.20 18.80 6.50
C GLU A 214 -3.74 18.58 5.05
N ILE A 215 -3.90 17.38 4.50
CA ILE A 215 -3.53 17.07 3.11
C ILE A 215 -4.37 17.89 2.13
N VAL A 216 -5.70 17.90 2.31
CA VAL A 216 -6.61 18.68 1.44
C VAL A 216 -6.27 20.16 1.49
N ARG A 217 -6.00 20.70 2.69
CA ARG A 217 -5.58 22.09 2.86
C ARG A 217 -4.27 22.36 2.12
N ARG A 218 -3.24 21.53 2.30
CA ARG A 218 -1.94 21.70 1.63
C ARG A 218 -2.07 21.64 0.11
N ILE A 219 -2.88 20.73 -0.44
CA ILE A 219 -3.14 20.64 -1.89
C ILE A 219 -3.76 21.92 -2.43
N ARG A 220 -4.72 22.51 -1.70
CA ARG A 220 -5.36 23.77 -2.09
C ARG A 220 -4.42 24.98 -1.99
N GLU A 221 -3.40 24.92 -1.16
CA GLU A 221 -2.37 25.96 -1.01
C GLU A 221 -1.29 25.90 -2.11
N ILE A 222 -1.27 24.85 -2.96
CA ILE A 222 -0.28 24.71 -4.04
C ILE A 222 -0.55 25.73 -5.15
N ASP A 223 0.33 26.72 -5.25
CA ASP A 223 0.36 27.69 -6.36
C ASP A 223 1.61 27.46 -7.25
N ILE A 224 1.43 26.70 -8.33
CA ILE A 224 2.45 26.44 -9.36
C ILE A 224 1.83 26.59 -10.76
N ASP A 225 2.61 26.94 -11.78
CA ASP A 225 2.08 27.10 -13.13
C ASP A 225 1.57 25.79 -13.76
N TYR A 226 2.33 24.71 -13.61
CA TYR A 226 2.13 23.46 -14.32
C TYR A 226 2.55 22.28 -13.44
N ILE A 227 1.70 21.26 -13.36
CA ILE A 227 1.98 20.00 -12.63
C ILE A 227 2.09 18.87 -13.65
N PRO A 228 3.31 18.37 -13.94
CA PRO A 228 3.51 17.26 -14.86
C PRO A 228 3.21 15.89 -14.26
N ASP A 229 3.49 15.70 -12.96
CA ASP A 229 3.54 14.38 -12.34
C ASP A 229 3.19 14.44 -10.85
N SER A 230 2.85 13.29 -10.27
CA SER A 230 2.57 13.15 -8.84
C SER A 230 3.75 13.50 -7.95
N SER A 231 5.00 13.32 -8.42
CA SER A 231 6.21 13.68 -7.67
C SER A 231 6.25 15.17 -7.28
N TYR A 232 5.69 16.06 -8.12
CA TYR A 232 5.63 17.49 -7.81
C TYR A 232 4.70 17.76 -6.63
N ILE A 233 3.53 17.11 -6.62
CA ILE A 233 2.57 17.22 -5.52
C ILE A 233 3.16 16.62 -4.24
N ALA A 234 3.91 15.52 -4.35
CA ALA A 234 4.61 14.96 -3.21
C ALA A 234 5.53 16.01 -2.55
N ASP A 235 6.38 16.70 -3.32
CA ASP A 235 7.29 17.72 -2.79
C ASP A 235 6.58 18.88 -2.07
N PHE A 236 5.41 19.32 -2.57
CA PHE A 236 4.61 20.35 -1.91
C PHE A 236 3.92 19.87 -0.65
N LEU A 237 3.57 18.58 -0.59
CA LEU A 237 2.90 17.98 0.55
C LEU A 237 3.85 17.71 1.72
N VAL A 238 5.14 17.48 1.46
CA VAL A 238 6.12 17.12 2.49
C VAL A 238 6.12 18.14 3.65
N PRO A 239 5.89 17.70 4.90
CA PRO A 239 6.00 18.55 6.09
C PRO A 239 7.37 19.24 6.24
N ARG A 240 8.46 18.51 6.00
CA ARG A 240 9.83 19.03 6.09
C ARG A 240 10.51 19.08 4.72
N LYS A 241 10.48 20.26 4.07
CA LYS A 241 10.95 20.51 2.69
C LYS A 241 12.37 20.01 2.35
N HIS A 242 13.27 19.94 3.33
CA HIS A 242 14.67 19.53 3.12
C HIS A 242 15.01 18.23 3.87
N SER A 243 14.06 17.28 3.90
CA SER A 243 14.30 15.97 4.50
C SER A 243 15.11 15.07 3.58
N PHE A 244 16.12 14.39 4.13
CA PHE A 244 16.87 13.34 3.41
C PHE A 244 16.05 12.06 3.18
N PHE A 245 15.06 11.83 4.04
CA PHE A 245 14.18 10.66 3.98
C PHE A 245 12.82 11.06 3.41
N ARG A 246 12.24 10.15 2.64
CA ARG A 246 10.90 10.27 2.09
C ARG A 246 9.88 10.37 3.24
N GLN A 247 8.88 11.23 3.05
CA GLN A 247 7.76 11.43 4.00
C GLN A 247 6.40 11.12 3.37
N ILE A 248 6.41 10.78 2.09
CA ILE A 248 5.24 10.39 1.30
C ILE A 248 5.59 9.09 0.60
N GLY A 249 4.70 8.12 0.70
CA GLY A 249 4.83 6.84 0.01
C GLY A 249 4.42 6.97 -1.45
N THR A 250 5.06 6.18 -2.31
CA THR A 250 4.76 6.10 -3.73
C THR A 250 4.47 4.65 -4.09
N THR A 251 3.44 4.40 -4.89
CA THR A 251 3.11 3.05 -5.36
C THR A 251 2.48 3.08 -6.75
N GLU A 252 2.94 2.19 -7.63
CA GLU A 252 2.27 1.91 -8.92
C GLU A 252 1.20 0.82 -8.77
N LYS A 253 1.20 0.07 -7.66
CA LYS A 253 0.32 -1.08 -7.45
C LYS A 253 -1.01 -0.71 -6.77
N PRO A 254 -2.17 -0.98 -7.40
CA PRO A 254 -3.48 -0.70 -6.80
C PRO A 254 -3.82 -1.57 -5.59
N ASP A 255 -3.32 -2.79 -5.50
CA ASP A 255 -3.49 -3.67 -4.35
C ASP A 255 -2.75 -3.17 -3.11
N VAL A 256 -1.50 -2.76 -3.27
CA VAL A 256 -0.71 -2.15 -2.19
C VAL A 256 -1.37 -0.86 -1.73
N PHE A 257 -1.78 0.01 -2.67
CA PHE A 257 -2.49 1.24 -2.36
C PHE A 257 -3.79 0.99 -1.57
N ALA A 258 -4.63 0.06 -2.03
CA ALA A 258 -5.87 -0.30 -1.33
C ALA A 258 -5.61 -0.85 0.08
N ALA A 259 -4.56 -1.66 0.27
CA ALA A 259 -4.17 -2.16 1.58
C ALA A 259 -3.74 -1.03 2.52
N LYS A 260 -2.97 -0.05 2.02
CA LYS A 260 -2.54 1.13 2.78
C LYS A 260 -3.73 2.00 3.22
N LEU A 261 -4.72 2.20 2.35
CA LEU A 261 -5.98 2.88 2.69
C LEU A 261 -6.77 2.10 3.76
N ALA A 262 -6.83 0.77 3.64
CA ALA A 262 -7.50 -0.10 4.62
C ALA A 262 -6.84 -0.08 6.02
N GLU A 263 -5.57 0.30 6.10
CA GLU A 263 -4.83 0.55 7.34
C GLU A 263 -5.07 1.95 7.94
N GLY A 264 -5.77 2.83 7.22
CA GLY A 264 -6.12 4.19 7.66
C GLY A 264 -5.26 5.31 7.08
N ARG A 265 -4.47 5.02 6.04
CA ARG A 265 -3.75 6.06 5.28
C ARG A 265 -4.65 6.71 4.24
N ILE A 266 -4.17 7.85 3.76
CA ILE A 266 -4.82 8.68 2.75
C ILE A 266 -4.07 8.52 1.45
N GLY A 267 -4.82 8.35 0.38
CA GLY A 267 -4.31 8.18 -0.97
C GLY A 267 -4.53 9.43 -1.81
N ILE A 268 -3.64 9.66 -2.77
CA ILE A 268 -3.72 10.79 -3.68
C ILE A 268 -3.39 10.30 -5.10
N PHE A 269 -4.27 10.61 -6.04
CA PHE A 269 -4.05 10.43 -7.47
C PHE A 269 -3.88 11.77 -8.16
N VAL A 270 -3.03 11.78 -9.18
CA VAL A 270 -2.74 12.96 -9.99
C VAL A 270 -2.93 12.58 -11.44
N ASP A 271 -3.73 13.37 -12.15
CA ASP A 271 -4.00 13.16 -13.57
C ASP A 271 -2.71 13.33 -14.38
N GLY A 272 -2.40 12.35 -15.23
CA GLY A 272 -1.15 12.27 -15.98
C GLY A 272 -0.04 11.42 -15.34
N SER A 273 -0.23 10.89 -14.12
CA SER A 273 0.79 10.08 -13.42
C SER A 273 0.34 8.63 -13.18
N PRO A 274 1.17 7.63 -13.52
CA PRO A 274 0.92 6.23 -13.16
C PRO A 274 1.30 5.90 -11.71
N ILE A 275 1.83 6.87 -10.95
CA ILE A 275 2.26 6.68 -9.57
C ILE A 275 1.23 7.33 -8.64
N ALA A 276 0.72 6.54 -7.68
CA ALA A 276 -0.17 7.02 -6.64
C ALA A 276 0.61 7.32 -5.35
N LEU A 277 0.20 8.36 -4.63
CA LEU A 277 0.86 8.78 -3.38
C LEU A 277 0.07 8.33 -2.16
N THR A 278 0.77 7.96 -1.08
CA THR A 278 0.17 7.61 0.21
C THR A 278 0.78 8.42 1.35
N ALA A 279 -0.07 8.84 2.29
CA ALA A 279 0.35 9.56 3.49
C ALA A 279 -0.51 9.17 4.72
N PRO A 280 0.04 9.12 5.94
CA PRO A 280 1.46 9.34 6.27
C PRO A 280 2.34 8.13 5.90
N PHE A 281 3.63 8.40 5.67
CA PHE A 281 4.65 7.38 5.38
C PHE A 281 5.48 7.06 6.62
N ILE A 282 5.88 5.78 6.77
CA ILE A 282 6.89 5.36 7.76
C ILE A 282 8.12 4.80 7.06
N PHE A 283 9.31 5.01 7.63
CA PHE A 283 10.58 4.57 7.05
C PHE A 283 10.64 3.06 6.80
N LEU A 284 9.94 2.29 7.62
CA LEU A 284 9.86 0.85 7.50
C LEU A 284 9.21 0.38 6.18
N GLU A 285 8.39 1.21 5.55
CA GLU A 285 7.74 0.87 4.28
C GLU A 285 8.75 0.65 3.16
N ASP A 286 9.91 1.31 3.19
CA ASP A 286 10.96 1.09 2.18
C ASP A 286 11.47 -0.36 2.20
N PHE A 287 11.47 -1.00 3.38
CA PHE A 287 11.96 -2.38 3.57
C PHE A 287 10.87 -3.43 3.34
N GLN A 288 9.61 -3.01 3.21
CA GLN A 288 8.48 -3.88 2.95
C GLN A 288 8.23 -3.95 1.44
N SER A 289 8.09 -5.17 0.92
CA SER A 289 7.61 -5.38 -0.45
C SER A 289 6.17 -5.89 -0.42
N GLY A 290 5.36 -5.52 -1.43
CA GLY A 290 4.04 -6.12 -1.61
C GLY A 290 4.09 -7.65 -1.71
N GLU A 291 5.18 -8.20 -2.27
CA GLU A 291 5.41 -9.64 -2.37
C GLU A 291 5.50 -10.35 -1.03
N ASP A 292 5.98 -9.65 0.01
CA ASP A 292 6.14 -10.22 1.33
C ASP A 292 4.81 -10.74 1.85
N TYR A 293 3.68 -10.15 1.44
CA TYR A 293 2.34 -10.54 1.84
C TYR A 293 1.83 -11.82 1.17
N TYR A 294 2.37 -12.19 0.01
CA TYR A 294 1.96 -13.37 -0.76
C TYR A 294 2.78 -14.63 -0.50
N VAL A 295 3.89 -14.52 0.24
CA VAL A 295 4.73 -15.66 0.65
C VAL A 295 4.49 -16.06 2.11
N SER A 296 5.00 -17.24 2.47
CA SER A 296 4.96 -17.74 3.86
C SER A 296 5.53 -16.68 4.83
N PRO A 297 4.87 -16.43 5.97
CA PRO A 297 5.32 -15.43 6.95
C PRO A 297 6.78 -15.61 7.41
N PHE A 298 7.22 -16.87 7.51
CA PHE A 298 8.61 -17.21 7.87
C PHE A 298 9.60 -16.75 6.79
N MET A 299 9.31 -17.04 5.52
CA MET A 299 10.16 -16.62 4.39
C MET A 299 10.19 -15.09 4.28
N ALA A 300 9.04 -14.42 4.39
CA ALA A 300 8.96 -12.96 4.37
C ALA A 300 9.82 -12.34 5.48
N THR A 301 9.77 -12.90 6.70
CA THR A 301 10.58 -12.41 7.83
C THR A 301 12.08 -12.54 7.55
N ILE A 302 12.53 -13.67 6.99
CA ILE A 302 13.93 -13.86 6.60
C ILE A 302 14.34 -12.85 5.53
N LEU A 303 13.51 -12.65 4.50
CA LEU A 303 13.80 -11.69 3.43
C LEU A 303 13.86 -10.25 3.96
N ARG A 304 12.93 -9.85 4.83
CA ARG A 304 12.97 -8.54 5.51
C ARG A 304 14.26 -8.39 6.33
N ALA A 305 14.64 -9.38 7.13
CA ALA A 305 15.87 -9.36 7.91
C ALA A 305 17.12 -9.22 7.02
N ILE A 306 17.16 -9.93 5.88
CA ILE A 306 18.24 -9.80 4.88
C ILE A 306 18.30 -8.37 4.33
N ARG A 307 17.16 -7.76 3.96
CA ARG A 307 17.11 -6.36 3.48
C ARG A 307 17.65 -5.37 4.50
N PHE A 308 17.27 -5.54 5.78
CA PHE A 308 17.79 -4.71 6.87
C PHE A 308 19.31 -4.82 6.99
N VAL A 309 19.84 -6.05 7.09
CA VAL A 309 21.27 -6.29 7.19
C VAL A 309 22.02 -5.80 5.95
N ALA A 310 21.45 -6.01 4.76
CA ALA A 310 22.02 -5.56 3.50
C ALA A 310 22.17 -4.03 3.47
N VAL A 311 21.18 -3.26 3.92
CA VAL A 311 21.32 -1.80 3.98
C VAL A 311 22.45 -1.39 4.92
N PHE A 312 22.56 -1.97 6.11
CA PHE A 312 23.69 -1.70 7.02
C PHE A 312 25.04 -2.02 6.39
N ILE A 313 25.18 -3.18 5.74
CA ILE A 313 26.40 -3.56 5.02
C ILE A 313 26.68 -2.56 3.89
N SER A 314 25.67 -2.17 3.13
CA SER A 314 25.80 -1.28 1.99
C SER A 314 26.35 0.11 2.37
N LEU A 315 25.99 0.60 3.55
CA LEU A 315 26.42 1.91 4.05
C LEU A 315 27.75 1.82 4.80
N LEU A 316 27.89 0.84 5.70
CA LEU A 316 29.00 0.78 6.64
C LEU A 316 30.23 0.06 6.07
N LEU A 317 30.08 -0.90 5.17
CA LEU A 317 31.20 -1.72 4.69
C LEU A 317 32.29 -0.90 3.98
N PRO A 318 31.98 0.01 3.03
CA PRO A 318 33.01 0.84 2.39
C PRO A 318 33.71 1.78 3.38
N ALA A 319 32.94 2.40 4.27
CA ALA A 319 33.44 3.31 5.30
C ALA A 319 34.34 2.59 6.31
N PHE A 320 33.92 1.43 6.79
CA PHE A 320 34.68 0.60 7.72
C PHE A 320 36.00 0.13 7.10
N TYR A 321 36.00 -0.25 5.82
CA TYR A 321 37.22 -0.66 5.11
C TYR A 321 38.25 0.47 5.07
N VAL A 322 37.85 1.66 4.62
CA VAL A 322 38.75 2.84 4.53
C VAL A 322 39.26 3.23 5.92
N SER A 323 38.38 3.30 6.91
CA SER A 323 38.75 3.63 8.28
C SER A 323 39.72 2.62 8.90
N SER A 324 39.55 1.32 8.60
CA SER A 324 40.42 0.28 9.14
C SER A 324 41.82 0.37 8.55
N GLN A 325 41.94 0.70 7.26
CA GLN A 325 43.25 0.86 6.63
C GLN A 325 44.01 2.09 7.10
N LEU A 326 43.32 3.22 7.28
CA LEU A 326 43.97 4.48 7.65
C LEU A 326 44.32 4.59 9.14
N PHE A 327 43.45 4.10 10.03
CA PHE A 327 43.58 4.38 11.47
C PHE A 327 43.95 3.15 12.29
N LYS A 328 43.32 1.99 12.05
CA LYS A 328 43.52 0.77 12.86
C LYS A 328 43.37 -0.52 12.05
N MET A 329 44.48 -0.97 11.45
CA MET A 329 44.50 -2.21 10.66
C MET A 329 44.21 -3.47 11.50
N GLN A 330 44.39 -3.39 12.82
CA GLN A 330 44.19 -4.48 13.77
C GLN A 330 42.72 -4.88 13.99
N LEU A 331 41.77 -4.12 13.45
CA LEU A 331 40.35 -4.49 13.43
C LEU A 331 40.07 -5.65 12.46
N ILE A 332 40.99 -5.92 11.53
CA ILE A 332 40.86 -6.93 10.49
C ILE A 332 41.65 -8.19 10.90
N PRO A 333 41.09 -9.41 10.73
CA PRO A 333 41.83 -10.65 10.97
C PRO A 333 43.17 -10.67 10.25
N LEU A 334 44.23 -11.15 10.92
CA LEU A 334 45.61 -11.05 10.41
C LEU A 334 45.76 -11.61 8.98
N GLY A 335 45.12 -12.74 8.68
CA GLY A 335 45.16 -13.34 7.34
C GLY A 335 44.58 -12.43 6.25
N LEU A 336 43.46 -11.73 6.52
CA LEU A 336 42.87 -10.80 5.56
C LEU A 336 43.74 -9.54 5.42
N THR A 337 44.33 -9.08 6.52
CA THR A 337 45.25 -7.93 6.52
C THR A 337 46.47 -8.18 5.65
N LEU A 338 47.07 -9.38 5.70
CA LEU A 338 48.21 -9.73 4.86
C LEU A 338 47.85 -9.73 3.37
N THR A 339 46.69 -10.29 3.00
CA THR A 339 46.19 -10.27 1.61
C THR A 339 45.89 -8.86 1.13
N ILE A 340 45.33 -8.01 1.99
CA ILE A 340 45.07 -6.60 1.68
C ILE A 340 46.39 -5.85 1.50
N ALA A 341 47.36 -6.04 2.40
CA ALA A 341 48.66 -5.39 2.34
C ALA A 341 49.43 -5.75 1.06
N SER A 342 49.40 -7.01 0.63
CA SER A 342 50.02 -7.42 -0.63
C SER A 342 49.29 -6.86 -1.85
N SER A 343 47.96 -6.70 -1.78
CA SER A 343 47.15 -6.16 -2.89
C SER A 343 47.27 -4.64 -3.05
N ILE A 344 47.67 -3.93 -2.00
CA ILE A 344 47.84 -2.46 -2.00
C ILE A 344 49.30 -2.06 -2.25
N GLN A 345 50.24 -3.00 -2.15
CA GLN A 345 51.65 -2.74 -2.35
C GLN A 345 51.93 -2.22 -3.76
N GLY A 346 52.33 -0.95 -3.87
CA GLY A 346 52.64 -0.31 -5.15
C GLY A 346 51.50 0.51 -5.76
N LEU A 347 50.34 0.61 -5.10
CA LEU A 347 49.25 1.50 -5.55
C LEU A 347 49.60 2.97 -5.24
N PRO A 348 49.34 3.90 -6.19
CA PRO A 348 49.65 5.31 -6.00
C PRO A 348 48.59 6.08 -5.19
N LEU A 349 47.39 5.49 -5.00
CA LEU A 349 46.24 6.17 -4.39
C LEU A 349 46.13 5.89 -2.89
N SER A 350 45.64 6.87 -2.14
CA SER A 350 45.26 6.64 -0.73
C SER A 350 43.98 5.78 -0.65
N PRO A 351 43.79 4.97 0.41
CA PRO A 351 42.59 4.17 0.61
C PRO A 351 41.26 4.92 0.42
N SER A 352 41.18 6.17 0.91
CA SER A 352 39.98 6.99 0.76
C SER A 352 39.73 7.37 -0.70
N LEU A 353 40.77 7.78 -1.41
CA LEU A 353 40.65 8.23 -2.80
C LEU A 353 40.40 7.06 -3.74
N GLU A 354 41.03 5.92 -3.50
CA GLU A 354 40.75 4.65 -4.18
C GLU A 354 39.27 4.28 -4.06
N MET A 355 38.75 4.19 -2.82
CA MET A 355 37.35 3.83 -2.58
C MET A 355 36.37 4.85 -3.18
N PHE A 356 36.71 6.14 -3.10
CA PHE A 356 35.95 7.20 -3.75
C PHE A 356 35.87 7.00 -5.27
N LEU A 357 37.00 6.69 -5.93
CA LEU A 357 37.04 6.51 -7.38
C LEU A 357 36.21 5.29 -7.82
N VAL A 358 36.31 4.17 -7.11
CA VAL A 358 35.53 2.96 -7.43
C VAL A 358 34.04 3.18 -7.22
N LEU A 359 33.65 3.87 -6.14
CA LEU A 359 32.25 4.24 -5.90
C LEU A 359 31.72 5.21 -6.95
N LEU A 360 32.55 6.16 -7.39
CA LEU A 360 32.19 7.11 -8.44
C LEU A 360 31.93 6.37 -9.75
N VAL A 361 32.82 5.44 -10.10
CA VAL A 361 32.65 4.56 -11.25
C VAL A 361 31.36 3.75 -11.16
N LEU A 362 31.05 3.18 -9.99
CA LEU A 362 29.81 2.41 -9.79
C LEU A 362 28.56 3.28 -10.02
N GLU A 363 28.52 4.49 -9.48
CA GLU A 363 27.38 5.42 -9.65
C GLU A 363 27.27 5.91 -11.10
N VAL A 364 28.40 6.18 -11.78
CA VAL A 364 28.40 6.54 -13.20
C VAL A 364 27.89 5.40 -14.07
N LEU A 365 28.34 4.16 -13.81
CA LEU A 365 27.87 2.98 -14.53
C LEU A 365 26.37 2.76 -14.31
N LYS A 366 25.89 2.90 -13.07
CA LYS A 366 24.47 2.79 -12.72
C LYS A 366 23.63 3.85 -13.46
N GLU A 367 24.02 5.12 -13.42
CA GLU A 367 23.30 6.21 -14.07
C GLU A 367 23.26 6.02 -15.60
N ALA A 368 24.36 5.55 -16.18
CA ALA A 368 24.41 5.20 -17.60
C ALA A 368 23.49 4.00 -17.92
N SER A 369 23.51 2.94 -17.10
CA SER A 369 22.71 1.74 -17.33
C SER A 369 21.20 1.98 -17.25
N ILE A 370 20.74 2.89 -16.37
CA ILE A 370 19.30 3.20 -16.21
C ILE A 370 18.76 4.01 -17.40
N ARG A 371 19.60 4.86 -18.02
CA ARG A 371 19.19 5.69 -19.18
C ARG A 371 19.26 4.95 -20.51
N MET A 372 20.07 3.91 -20.60
CA MET A 372 20.24 3.14 -21.83
C MET A 372 19.13 2.11 -22.02
N PRO A 373 18.75 1.76 -23.27
CA PRO A 373 17.84 0.65 -23.53
C PRO A 373 18.31 -0.64 -22.86
N LYS A 374 17.38 -1.49 -22.38
CA LYS A 374 17.69 -2.68 -21.55
C LYS A 374 18.89 -3.52 -22.03
N TYR A 375 18.97 -3.81 -23.34
CA TYR A 375 20.08 -4.60 -23.91
C TYR A 375 21.44 -3.88 -23.83
N VAL A 376 21.45 -2.57 -24.07
CA VAL A 376 22.65 -1.73 -23.99
C VAL A 376 23.05 -1.53 -22.54
N GLY A 377 22.09 -1.31 -21.63
CA GLY A 377 22.34 -1.18 -20.19
C GLY A 377 22.93 -2.46 -19.59
N MET A 378 22.44 -3.64 -19.99
CA MET A 378 23.06 -4.92 -19.61
C MET A 378 24.49 -5.06 -20.15
N ALA A 379 24.72 -4.75 -21.42
CA ALA A 379 26.07 -4.80 -22.01
C ALA A 379 27.03 -3.82 -21.32
N LEU A 380 26.59 -2.59 -21.04
CA LEU A 380 27.37 -1.56 -20.35
C LEU A 380 27.69 -1.97 -18.91
N SER A 381 26.75 -2.62 -18.22
CA SER A 381 26.99 -3.15 -16.87
C SER A 381 28.02 -4.28 -16.88
N VAL A 382 27.98 -5.19 -17.86
CA VAL A 382 28.96 -6.29 -18.00
C VAL A 382 30.35 -5.75 -18.37
N VAL A 383 30.42 -4.86 -19.36
CA VAL A 383 31.68 -4.23 -19.79
C VAL A 383 32.26 -3.38 -18.66
N GLY A 384 31.44 -2.59 -17.99
CA GLY A 384 31.84 -1.78 -16.84
C GLY A 384 32.36 -2.63 -15.68
N ALA A 385 31.67 -3.71 -15.31
CA ALA A 385 32.11 -4.57 -14.21
C ALA A 385 33.39 -5.35 -14.55
N LEU A 386 33.48 -5.93 -15.75
CA LEU A 386 34.58 -6.81 -16.13
C LEU A 386 35.80 -6.02 -16.65
N VAL A 387 35.61 -5.19 -17.68
CA VAL A 387 36.72 -4.52 -18.37
C VAL A 387 37.30 -3.41 -17.50
N LEU A 388 36.45 -2.54 -16.93
CA LEU A 388 36.95 -1.46 -16.09
C LEU A 388 37.50 -1.99 -14.77
N GLY A 389 36.89 -3.04 -14.21
CA GLY A 389 37.40 -3.71 -13.01
C GLY A 389 38.78 -4.33 -13.24
N GLU A 390 38.89 -5.22 -14.23
CA GLU A 390 40.14 -5.94 -14.54
C GLU A 390 41.25 -4.99 -15.01
N ALA A 391 40.92 -3.99 -15.85
CA ALA A 391 41.88 -3.00 -16.28
C ALA A 391 42.37 -2.11 -15.13
N SER A 392 41.49 -1.73 -14.19
CA SER A 392 41.89 -0.91 -13.03
C SER A 392 42.82 -1.66 -12.08
N VAL A 393 42.59 -2.96 -11.88
CA VAL A 393 43.48 -3.83 -11.09
C VAL A 393 44.80 -4.06 -11.83
N SER A 394 44.76 -4.38 -13.12
CA SER A 394 45.96 -4.67 -13.92
C SER A 394 46.87 -3.44 -14.11
N ALA A 395 46.26 -2.26 -14.20
CA ALA A 395 46.98 -0.98 -14.27
C ALA A 395 47.51 -0.52 -12.90
N GLY A 396 47.17 -1.22 -11.80
CA GLY A 396 47.60 -0.85 -10.46
C GLY A 396 47.01 0.48 -9.97
N PHE A 397 45.82 0.86 -10.43
CA PHE A 397 45.11 2.03 -9.90
C PHE A 397 44.26 1.69 -8.67
N VAL A 398 43.73 0.47 -8.61
CA VAL A 398 42.77 0.04 -7.59
C VAL A 398 43.10 -1.39 -7.15
N SER A 399 42.94 -1.67 -5.87
CA SER A 399 43.11 -2.99 -5.27
C SER A 399 41.90 -3.90 -5.52
N THR A 400 42.14 -5.19 -5.71
CA THR A 400 41.08 -6.20 -5.85
C THR A 400 40.08 -6.19 -4.67
N PRO A 401 40.52 -6.07 -3.39
CA PRO A 401 39.58 -6.00 -2.26
C PRO A 401 38.63 -4.80 -2.31
N ALA A 402 39.09 -3.62 -2.78
CA ALA A 402 38.24 -2.44 -2.86
C ALA A 402 37.09 -2.64 -3.86
N ILE A 403 37.36 -3.22 -5.04
CA ILE A 403 36.34 -3.52 -6.06
C ILE A 403 35.30 -4.50 -5.51
N ILE A 404 35.74 -5.56 -4.83
CA ILE A 404 34.84 -6.56 -4.24
C ILE A 404 33.91 -5.90 -3.20
N ILE A 405 34.45 -5.04 -2.34
CA ILE A 405 33.69 -4.36 -1.30
C ILE A 405 32.66 -3.41 -1.89
N VAL A 406 33.01 -2.63 -2.91
CA VAL A 406 32.08 -1.72 -3.59
C VAL A 406 30.99 -2.50 -4.33
N ALA A 407 31.36 -3.56 -5.06
CA ALA A 407 30.41 -4.40 -5.76
C ALA A 407 29.40 -5.03 -4.80
N PHE A 408 29.87 -5.60 -3.69
CA PHE A 408 29.01 -6.21 -2.67
C PHE A 408 28.12 -5.16 -1.98
N SER A 409 28.68 -4.01 -1.60
CA SER A 409 27.93 -2.88 -1.04
C SER A 409 26.82 -2.39 -2.00
N GLY A 410 27.12 -2.30 -3.30
CA GLY A 410 26.17 -1.93 -4.35
C GLY A 410 25.01 -2.92 -4.45
N ILE A 411 25.32 -4.22 -4.55
CA ILE A 411 24.33 -5.31 -4.60
C ILE A 411 23.42 -5.26 -3.36
N CYS A 412 24.00 -5.07 -2.17
CA CYS A 412 23.24 -4.96 -0.94
C CYS A 412 22.24 -3.79 -0.96
N LEU A 413 22.60 -2.62 -1.50
CA LEU A 413 21.67 -1.49 -1.58
C LEU A 413 20.52 -1.74 -2.56
N TYR A 414 20.76 -2.47 -3.65
CA TYR A 414 19.71 -2.83 -4.60
C TYR A 414 18.65 -3.80 -4.05
N THR A 415 18.86 -4.38 -2.87
CA THR A 415 17.81 -5.16 -2.19
C THR A 415 16.64 -4.31 -1.69
N VAL A 416 16.81 -2.99 -1.60
CA VAL A 416 15.80 -2.02 -1.14
C VAL A 416 15.72 -0.87 -2.15
N PRO A 417 14.97 -1.03 -3.27
CA PRO A 417 15.00 -0.10 -4.39
C PRO A 417 14.56 1.32 -4.03
N ASN A 418 13.53 1.45 -3.20
CA ASN A 418 13.01 2.76 -2.76
C ASN A 418 14.02 3.56 -1.92
N PHE A 419 14.99 2.88 -1.29
CA PHE A 419 16.03 3.49 -0.46
C PHE A 419 17.32 3.82 -1.23
N ILE A 420 17.42 3.49 -2.52
CA ILE A 420 18.67 3.65 -3.30
C ILE A 420 19.17 5.10 -3.28
N GLU A 421 18.29 6.09 -3.47
CA GLU A 421 18.67 7.51 -3.53
C GLU A 421 19.27 8.00 -2.21
N ALA A 422 18.53 7.82 -1.10
CA ALA A 422 18.99 8.18 0.23
C ALA A 422 20.23 7.38 0.64
N GLY A 423 20.25 6.08 0.33
CA GLY A 423 21.34 5.17 0.65
C GLY A 423 22.64 5.52 -0.09
N SER A 424 22.59 5.89 -1.37
CA SER A 424 23.77 6.33 -2.12
C SER A 424 24.37 7.61 -1.52
N ILE A 425 23.54 8.61 -1.17
CA ILE A 425 24.02 9.85 -0.53
C ILE A 425 24.65 9.55 0.84
N LEU A 426 23.98 8.73 1.66
CA LEU A 426 24.50 8.34 2.97
C LEU A 426 25.81 7.57 2.85
N ARG A 427 25.94 6.68 1.87
CA ARG A 427 27.18 5.93 1.62
C ARG A 427 28.36 6.87 1.34
N TRP A 428 28.16 7.90 0.52
CA TRP A 428 29.17 8.93 0.29
C TRP A 428 29.53 9.69 1.57
N LEU A 429 28.52 10.07 2.36
CA LEU A 429 28.74 10.77 3.61
C LEU A 429 29.54 9.92 4.62
N PHE A 430 29.18 8.64 4.78
CA PHE A 430 29.93 7.70 5.62
C PHE A 430 31.37 7.51 5.16
N LEU A 431 31.60 7.42 3.84
CA LEU A 431 32.94 7.31 3.27
C LEU A 431 33.81 8.53 3.61
N LEU A 432 33.29 9.74 3.39
CA LEU A 432 34.03 10.99 3.63
C LEU A 432 34.37 11.17 5.11
N VAL A 433 33.40 10.89 5.99
CA VAL A 433 33.59 10.95 7.43
C VAL A 433 34.59 9.89 7.91
N ALA A 434 34.53 8.67 7.37
CA ALA A 434 35.46 7.60 7.69
C ALA A 434 36.90 7.92 7.24
N GLY A 435 37.09 8.50 6.06
CA GLY A 435 38.40 8.91 5.58
C GLY A 435 39.02 10.05 6.39
N SER A 436 38.18 10.94 6.94
CA SER A 436 38.65 12.14 7.65
C SER A 436 38.85 11.91 9.16
N ILE A 437 37.87 11.31 9.83
CA ILE A 437 37.83 11.17 11.30
C ILE A 437 38.06 9.71 11.74
N GLY A 438 37.98 8.75 10.81
CA GLY A 438 38.15 7.33 11.12
C GLY A 438 36.93 6.70 11.80
N PRO A 439 37.13 5.70 12.68
CA PRO A 439 36.03 4.87 13.18
C PRO A 439 35.13 5.64 14.14
N PHE A 440 35.68 6.64 14.84
CA PHE A 440 34.91 7.54 15.69
C PHE A 440 33.90 8.36 14.88
N GLY A 441 34.29 8.83 13.69
CA GLY A 441 33.40 9.57 12.80
C GLY A 441 32.21 8.74 12.32
N ILE A 442 32.43 7.47 11.99
CA ILE A 442 31.37 6.54 11.59
C ILE A 442 30.33 6.41 12.71
N VAL A 443 30.77 6.23 13.96
CA VAL A 443 29.88 6.12 15.12
C VAL A 443 29.12 7.43 15.35
N LEU A 444 29.79 8.58 15.27
CA LEU A 444 29.18 9.90 15.47
C LEU A 444 28.13 10.21 14.40
N LEU A 445 28.44 9.94 13.12
CA LEU A 445 27.50 10.09 12.02
C LEU A 445 26.31 9.14 12.16
N GLY A 446 26.55 7.88 12.57
CA GLY A 446 25.48 6.92 12.86
C GLY A 446 24.56 7.39 13.99
N ALA A 447 25.13 7.92 15.07
CA ALA A 447 24.37 8.48 16.18
C ALA A 447 23.56 9.73 15.76
N PHE A 448 24.15 10.61 14.95
CA PHE A 448 23.45 11.76 14.38
C PHE A 448 22.31 11.35 13.47
N LEU A 449 22.50 10.36 12.60
CA LEU A 449 21.46 9.83 11.72
C LEU A 449 20.30 9.22 12.52
N LEU A 450 20.62 8.47 13.58
CA LEU A 450 19.63 7.91 14.48
C LEU A 450 18.84 9.02 15.19
N TYR A 451 19.52 10.03 15.72
CA TYR A 451 18.87 11.21 16.30
C TYR A 451 17.96 11.93 15.30
N TYR A 452 18.42 12.11 14.06
CA TYR A 452 17.62 12.71 12.99
C TYR A 452 16.34 11.91 12.75
N LEU A 453 16.44 10.58 12.58
CA LEU A 453 15.30 9.70 12.36
C LEU A 453 14.30 9.70 13.52
N LEU A 454 14.79 9.81 14.76
CA LEU A 454 13.95 9.93 15.95
C LEU A 454 13.21 11.27 16.03
N SER A 455 13.82 12.34 15.53
CA SER A 455 13.22 13.69 15.50
C SER A 455 12.28 13.93 14.32
N ALA A 456 12.36 13.09 13.28
CA ALA A 456 11.62 13.28 12.05
C ALA A 456 10.18 12.77 12.16
N ASP A 457 9.23 13.60 11.76
CA ASP A 457 7.81 13.30 11.70
C ASP A 457 7.25 13.51 10.29
N ALA A 458 6.23 12.71 9.95
CA ALA A 458 5.42 12.83 8.74
C ALA A 458 3.96 12.94 9.16
N PHE A 459 3.36 14.13 9.01
CA PHE A 459 1.95 14.41 9.39
C PHE A 459 1.64 14.02 10.85
N GLY A 460 2.55 14.37 11.78
CA GLY A 460 2.40 14.08 13.21
C GLY A 460 2.62 12.60 13.59
N MET A 461 3.13 11.79 12.66
CA MET A 461 3.57 10.41 12.90
C MET A 461 5.10 10.31 12.89
N PRO A 462 5.73 9.76 13.93
CA PRO A 462 7.18 9.54 13.94
C PRO A 462 7.61 8.58 12.83
N LEU A 463 8.64 8.95 12.07
CA LEU A 463 9.07 8.19 10.90
C LEU A 463 9.60 6.79 11.25
N LEU A 464 10.17 6.63 12.46
CA LEU A 464 10.73 5.38 12.98
C LEU A 464 9.71 4.51 13.73
N ALA A 465 8.44 4.87 13.74
CA ALA A 465 7.40 4.00 14.28
C ALA A 465 7.31 2.70 13.46
N PRO A 466 7.09 1.53 14.09
CA PRO A 466 6.68 1.30 15.49
C PRO A 466 7.84 1.04 16.48
N PHE A 467 9.10 1.30 16.11
CA PHE A 467 10.23 1.15 17.03
C PHE A 467 10.31 2.31 18.01
N THR A 468 9.99 3.52 17.56
CA THR A 468 9.89 4.70 18.43
C THR A 468 8.76 5.61 17.95
N PRO A 469 7.68 5.79 18.73
CA PRO A 469 7.39 5.14 20.02
C PRO A 469 7.24 3.63 19.85
N LEU A 470 7.64 2.88 20.89
CA LEU A 470 7.52 1.43 20.88
C LEU A 470 6.03 1.06 20.92
N VAL A 471 5.51 0.51 19.82
CA VAL A 471 4.14 0.00 19.73
C VAL A 471 4.21 -1.52 19.53
N PRO A 472 4.14 -2.32 20.62
CA PRO A 472 4.35 -3.76 20.55
C PRO A 472 3.39 -4.49 19.62
N HIS A 473 2.18 -3.96 19.47
CA HIS A 473 1.17 -4.48 18.55
C HIS A 473 1.64 -4.41 17.09
N ASP A 474 2.18 -3.28 16.67
CA ASP A 474 2.54 -2.98 15.28
C ASP A 474 3.89 -3.61 14.89
N LEU A 475 4.71 -4.01 15.87
CA LEU A 475 5.95 -4.79 15.63
C LEU A 475 5.70 -6.13 14.91
N LYS A 476 4.47 -6.67 15.00
CA LYS A 476 4.07 -7.95 14.39
C LYS A 476 3.96 -7.91 12.86
N ASP A 477 3.96 -6.73 12.26
CA ASP A 477 4.09 -6.54 10.80
C ASP A 477 5.24 -5.61 10.44
N ALA A 478 6.19 -5.45 11.36
CA ALA A 478 7.36 -4.63 11.16
C ALA A 478 8.51 -5.46 10.54
N LEU A 479 9.54 -5.76 11.35
CA LEU A 479 10.65 -6.63 10.97
C LEU A 479 10.19 -8.08 10.81
N VAL A 480 9.35 -8.55 11.72
CA VAL A 480 8.77 -9.90 11.70
C VAL A 480 7.39 -9.82 11.08
N LYS A 481 7.13 -10.63 10.05
CA LYS A 481 5.79 -10.77 9.47
C LYS A 481 5.09 -11.93 10.18
N TYR A 482 4.14 -11.63 11.05
CA TYR A 482 3.25 -12.65 11.64
C TYR A 482 2.23 -13.16 10.62
N ASN A 483 1.59 -14.30 10.93
CA ASN A 483 0.50 -14.81 10.09
C ASN A 483 -0.64 -13.77 10.02
N MET A 484 -1.14 -13.51 8.81
CA MET A 484 -2.23 -12.55 8.57
C MET A 484 -3.45 -12.83 9.45
N GLN A 485 -3.77 -14.10 9.70
CA GLN A 485 -4.90 -14.52 10.55
C GLN A 485 -4.76 -14.09 12.02
N SER A 486 -3.54 -13.78 12.47
CA SER A 486 -3.27 -13.33 13.84
C SER A 486 -3.31 -11.81 14.01
N LEU A 487 -3.33 -11.05 12.91
CA LEU A 487 -3.37 -9.60 12.90
C LEU A 487 -4.82 -9.11 13.02
N LYS A 488 -5.38 -9.23 14.24
CA LYS A 488 -6.80 -8.91 14.51
C LYS A 488 -7.12 -7.42 14.40
N GLU A 489 -6.18 -6.57 14.78
CA GLU A 489 -6.37 -5.11 14.80
C GLU A 489 -5.56 -4.43 13.70
N ARG A 490 -6.02 -3.24 13.29
CA ARG A 490 -5.28 -2.33 12.42
C ARG A 490 -4.09 -1.73 13.17
N PRO A 491 -3.06 -1.23 12.45
CA PRO A 491 -1.94 -0.58 13.10
C PRO A 491 -2.41 0.57 13.99
N ALA A 492 -2.00 0.55 15.25
CA ALA A 492 -2.39 1.59 16.21
C ALA A 492 -1.75 2.94 15.87
N LEU A 493 -0.62 2.90 15.15
CA LEU A 493 0.10 4.08 14.69
C LEU A 493 -0.80 5.07 13.94
N PHE A 494 -1.61 4.62 12.99
CA PHE A 494 -2.41 5.51 12.13
C PHE A 494 -3.64 6.13 12.81
N ARG A 495 -3.80 5.93 14.13
CA ARG A 495 -4.92 6.48 14.94
C ARG A 495 -6.30 6.24 14.34
N SER A 496 -6.47 5.08 13.69
CA SER A 496 -7.73 4.70 13.06
C SER A 496 -8.87 4.64 14.10
N PRO A 497 -10.01 5.31 13.85
CA PRO A 497 -11.18 5.22 14.74
C PRO A 497 -11.70 3.79 14.85
N ASN A 498 -11.67 3.03 13.75
CA ASN A 498 -12.03 1.62 13.71
C ASN A 498 -10.77 0.74 13.78
N ARG A 499 -10.51 0.16 14.96
CA ARG A 499 -9.33 -0.69 15.17
C ARG A 499 -9.47 -2.13 14.67
N VAL A 500 -10.66 -2.64 14.42
CA VAL A 500 -10.85 -4.08 14.16
C VAL A 500 -10.63 -4.41 12.68
N ARG A 501 -9.59 -5.21 12.39
CA ARG A 501 -9.26 -5.71 11.04
C ARG A 501 -9.93 -7.04 10.75
N LEU A 502 -9.80 -8.01 11.66
CA LEU A 502 -10.42 -9.33 11.55
C LEU A 502 -11.54 -9.43 12.58
N ARG A 503 -12.76 -9.72 12.11
CA ARG A 503 -13.84 -10.12 13.00
C ARG A 503 -13.55 -11.56 13.46
N SER A 504 -13.49 -11.80 14.78
CA SER A 504 -13.44 -13.18 15.26
C SER A 504 -14.72 -13.90 14.84
N SER A 505 -14.58 -15.12 14.32
CA SER A 505 -15.69 -15.98 13.97
C SER A 505 -16.33 -16.59 15.22
N ASP A 506 -16.76 -15.75 16.16
CA ASP A 506 -17.75 -16.16 17.16
C ASP A 506 -19.12 -15.81 16.55
N PHE A 507 -19.54 -16.64 15.58
CA PHE A 507 -20.91 -16.63 15.08
C PHE A 507 -21.82 -17.22 16.16
N SER A 508 -22.26 -16.41 17.11
CA SER A 508 -23.58 -16.62 17.72
C SER A 508 -24.60 -15.96 16.79
N SER A 509 -25.54 -16.78 16.33
CA SER A 509 -26.76 -16.35 15.66
C SER A 509 -27.44 -15.26 16.47
N ASP A 510 -27.54 -14.04 15.94
CA ASP A 510 -28.54 -13.09 16.42
C ASP A 510 -29.07 -12.25 15.25
N THR A 511 -30.39 -12.25 15.20
CA THR A 511 -31.28 -11.45 14.37
C THR A 511 -30.99 -9.95 14.51
N PRO A 512 -31.28 -9.12 13.50
CA PRO A 512 -31.04 -7.69 13.59
C PRO A 512 -32.08 -7.06 14.52
N SER A 513 -31.70 -6.74 15.76
CA SER A 513 -32.43 -5.78 16.59
C SER A 513 -31.67 -4.45 16.60
N ASP A 514 -32.22 -3.48 15.88
CA ASP A 514 -31.88 -2.07 16.01
C ASP A 514 -32.36 -1.55 17.38
N SER A 515 -31.48 -0.97 18.19
CA SER A 515 -31.80 0.25 18.96
C SER A 515 -30.54 0.89 19.57
N PRO A 516 -30.36 2.22 19.45
CA PRO A 516 -29.23 2.93 20.04
C PRO A 516 -29.61 3.40 21.46
N LYS A 517 -29.11 2.72 22.50
CA LYS A 517 -29.09 3.24 23.88
C LYS A 517 -27.80 2.85 24.58
N ASN A 518 -26.79 3.72 24.47
CA ASN A 518 -26.00 4.22 25.60
C ASN A 518 -24.92 5.19 25.10
N ARG A 519 -25.30 6.46 25.01
CA ARG A 519 -24.39 7.60 25.19
C ARG A 519 -24.71 8.17 26.57
N ALA A 520 -23.96 7.77 27.59
CA ALA A 520 -23.71 8.49 28.84
C ALA A 520 -23.02 7.55 29.84
N ALA A 521 -22.05 8.08 30.59
CA ALA A 521 -21.09 7.40 31.48
C ALA A 521 -20.04 6.60 30.71
N GLU A 522 -18.75 6.93 30.71
CA GLU A 522 -17.93 7.20 31.89
C GLU A 522 -17.06 8.44 31.73
N GLY A 523 -17.01 9.23 32.81
CA GLY A 523 -16.13 10.37 32.97
C GLY A 523 -14.74 9.96 33.44
N GLN A 524 -13.79 10.82 33.07
CA GLN A 524 -12.65 11.27 33.87
C GLN A 524 -12.15 10.32 34.98
N THR A 525 -10.98 9.73 34.78
CA THR A 525 -10.02 9.55 35.88
C THR A 525 -8.60 9.75 35.34
N GLN A 526 -8.04 10.90 35.67
CA GLN A 526 -6.59 11.06 35.86
C GLN A 526 -6.16 10.25 37.10
N PRO A 527 -4.86 9.97 37.24
CA PRO A 527 -4.26 10.09 38.56
C PRO A 527 -3.04 11.01 38.52
N CYS A 528 -3.07 12.06 39.34
CA CYS A 528 -1.90 12.75 39.86
C CYS A 528 -1.66 12.28 41.31
N ASP A 529 -0.39 11.96 41.58
CA ASP A 529 0.41 12.17 42.79
C ASP A 529 -0.15 11.91 44.20
N ALA A 530 0.56 11.06 44.96
CA ALA A 530 1.01 11.39 46.32
C ALA A 530 2.12 10.44 46.81
N ALA A 531 3.07 11.04 47.52
CA ALA A 531 4.32 10.48 48.05
C ALA A 531 4.19 9.97 49.51
N ALA A 532 5.09 9.04 49.90
CA ALA A 532 5.69 8.85 51.24
C ALA A 532 6.71 7.67 51.12
N LYS A 533 8.04 7.84 51.12
CA LYS A 533 9.02 8.07 52.22
C LYS A 533 8.89 7.16 53.47
N GLU A 534 9.86 6.25 53.61
CA GLU A 534 10.74 5.94 54.79
C GLU A 534 11.62 4.71 54.38
N THR A 535 12.96 4.82 54.19
CA THR A 535 14.10 4.65 55.16
C THR A 535 13.99 3.40 56.05
N GLY A 536 14.98 2.51 56.26
CA GLY A 536 16.40 2.39 55.96
C GLY A 536 16.84 0.93 56.23
N GLU A 537 17.90 0.43 55.61
CA GLU A 537 19.23 0.15 56.19
C GLU A 537 19.57 -1.36 56.32
N THR A 538 20.62 -1.74 55.58
CA THR A 538 21.76 -2.62 55.92
C THR A 538 21.57 -4.04 56.49
N GLY A 539 22.33 -4.99 55.94
CA GLY A 539 22.81 -6.15 56.71
C GLY A 539 23.19 -7.38 55.90
N ASP A 540 24.50 -7.65 55.84
CA ASP A 540 25.19 -8.80 55.26
C ASP A 540 24.70 -10.19 55.70
N GLY A 541 25.04 -11.23 54.92
CA GLY A 541 25.21 -12.59 55.46
C GLY A 541 24.92 -13.76 54.53
N GLU A 542 25.92 -14.20 53.76
CA GLU A 542 26.11 -15.63 53.46
C GLU A 542 26.49 -16.38 54.77
N PRO A 543 26.16 -17.69 54.96
CA PRO A 543 26.92 -18.76 54.29
C PRO A 543 26.18 -20.10 54.00
N GLY A 544 26.57 -20.74 52.89
CA GLY A 544 27.20 -22.08 52.83
C GLY A 544 26.55 -23.37 53.39
N LYS A 545 26.44 -24.35 52.47
CA LYS A 545 26.74 -25.81 52.56
C LYS A 545 25.66 -26.83 53.00
N GLY A 546 25.63 -27.95 52.25
CA GLY A 546 25.19 -29.28 52.69
C GLY A 546 24.25 -30.00 51.71
N GLU A 547 24.76 -30.61 50.64
CA GLU A 547 24.97 -32.07 50.51
C GLU A 547 23.76 -32.88 49.93
N THR A 548 23.99 -33.41 48.72
CA THR A 548 23.32 -34.60 48.13
C THR A 548 23.72 -35.88 48.90
N PRO A 549 23.04 -37.05 48.75
CA PRO A 549 23.47 -37.97 47.67
C PRO A 549 22.43 -39.02 47.14
N LYS A 550 22.80 -39.60 45.98
CA LYS A 550 22.49 -40.94 45.39
C LYS A 550 21.13 -41.12 44.66
N ARG A 551 21.06 -41.47 43.36
CA ARG A 551 21.63 -42.56 42.50
C ARG A 551 20.85 -43.89 42.53
N HIS A 552 20.24 -44.23 41.38
CA HIS A 552 20.16 -45.55 40.70
C HIS A 552 19.90 -45.21 39.21
N ALA A 553 20.72 -45.48 38.17
CA ALA A 553 21.42 -46.69 37.70
C ALA A 553 20.43 -47.86 37.50
N MET A 554 20.37 -48.64 36.42
CA MET A 554 21.28 -48.92 35.29
C MET A 554 20.47 -49.81 34.31
N ASN A 555 20.73 -49.78 33.00
CA ASN A 555 21.27 -50.88 32.16
C ASN A 555 20.24 -51.28 31.09
N GLY A 556 20.51 -51.69 29.85
CA GLY A 556 21.73 -51.98 29.08
C GLY A 556 21.21 -52.59 27.75
N ASN A 557 21.60 -52.09 26.57
CA ASN A 557 22.75 -52.53 25.77
C ASN A 557 22.56 -53.85 24.99
N ARG A 558 22.62 -53.79 23.65
CA ARG A 558 23.39 -54.67 22.70
C ARG A 558 22.92 -54.44 21.25
N LYS A 559 23.80 -53.90 20.37
CA LYS A 559 24.78 -54.55 19.47
C LYS A 559 24.18 -54.93 18.10
N ASN A 560 24.59 -54.21 17.04
CA ASN A 560 25.50 -54.63 15.96
C ASN A 560 24.83 -55.47 14.87
N ASP A 561 24.79 -54.96 13.63
CA ASP A 561 25.59 -55.51 12.53
C ASP A 561 25.46 -54.65 11.24
N SER A 562 26.59 -54.42 10.60
CA SER A 562 26.73 -54.15 9.16
C SER A 562 27.42 -55.40 8.55
N PRO A 563 27.75 -55.55 7.23
CA PRO A 563 27.64 -54.61 6.10
C PRO A 563 27.30 -55.28 4.71
N LYS A 564 27.40 -54.49 3.63
CA LYS A 564 27.88 -54.82 2.23
C LYS A 564 26.90 -54.94 1.04
N LYS A 565 27.31 -54.19 -0.02
CA LYS A 565 27.24 -54.42 -1.50
C LYS A 565 25.84 -54.28 -2.17
N ALA A 566 25.64 -53.77 -3.39
CA ALA A 566 26.40 -53.63 -4.66
C ALA A 566 25.74 -52.48 -5.49
N LYS A 567 26.41 -51.60 -6.27
CA LYS A 567 27.18 -51.71 -7.54
C LYS A 567 26.31 -51.48 -8.82
N ASN A 568 26.75 -50.48 -9.64
CA ASN A 568 26.51 -50.25 -11.10
C ASN A 568 25.07 -49.91 -11.56
N GLN A 569 24.75 -49.20 -12.66
CA GLN A 569 25.37 -48.68 -13.92
C GLN A 569 24.30 -47.71 -14.52
N GLU A 570 24.52 -46.60 -15.24
CA GLU A 570 24.89 -46.40 -16.66
C GLU A 570 24.61 -44.90 -16.98
N GLN A 571 25.55 -44.10 -17.51
CA GLN A 571 25.82 -43.78 -18.93
C GLN A 571 24.79 -42.92 -19.70
N GLY A 572 25.35 -41.90 -20.38
CA GLY A 572 24.83 -41.25 -21.60
C GLY A 572 23.99 -40.00 -21.34
N GLY A 573 24.15 -38.86 -22.02
CA GLY A 573 24.92 -38.52 -23.20
C GLY A 573 24.43 -37.16 -23.74
N THR A 574 25.38 -36.39 -24.26
CA THR A 574 25.27 -35.25 -25.19
C THR A 574 23.95 -35.03 -25.94
N ARG A 575 23.51 -33.77 -26.07
CA ARG A 575 23.34 -33.07 -27.38
C ARG A 575 22.92 -31.59 -27.26
N THR A 576 23.59 -30.81 -28.12
CA THR A 576 23.25 -29.51 -28.76
C THR A 576 23.05 -28.28 -27.91
#